data_AF-A0A5P1EUZ5-F1
#
_entry.id   AF-A0A5P1EUZ5-F1
#
_cell.length_a   1.000
_cell.length_b   1.000
_cell.length_c   1.000
_cell.angle_alpha   90.00
_cell.angle_beta   90.00
_cell.angle_gamma   90.00
#
_symmetry.space_group_name_H-M   'P 1'
#
loop_
_entity.id
_entity.type
_entity.pdbx_description
1 polymer ?
#
loop_
_entity_poly.entity_id
_entity_poly.type
_entity_poly.pdbx_seq_one_letter_code
_entity_poly.pdbx_strand_id
1 'polypeptide(L)'
;MRRKRTSSLSILSSKRAPRDYYKGKNCKSTGFHTRKGGYVLQDEKLPRYIVPDLTDFKLKPYVSQCARDATATSTSTESADAKK
;
A
#
# COMPACT_ATOMS: atom_id res chain seq x y z
N MET A 1 -20.47 -8.11 3.89
CA MET A 1 -19.69 -7.89 5.13
C MET A 1 -20.12 -8.92 6.19
N ARG A 2 -19.29 -9.93 6.51
CA ARG A 2 -19.69 -11.06 7.38
C ARG A 2 -19.87 -10.60 8.83
N ARG A 3 -21.12 -10.41 9.26
CA ARG A 3 -21.46 -10.10 10.67
C ARG A 3 -20.98 -11.25 11.55
N LYS A 4 -20.01 -10.99 12.43
CA LYS A 4 -19.55 -11.97 13.42
C LYS A 4 -20.56 -12.01 14.55
N ARG A 5 -21.09 -13.21 14.84
CA ARG A 5 -21.95 -13.47 15.99
C ARG A 5 -21.19 -13.12 17.27
N THR A 6 -21.85 -12.46 18.20
CA THR A 6 -21.31 -11.97 19.47
C THR A 6 -21.12 -13.15 20.43
N SER A 7 -20.12 -14.01 20.20
CA SER A 7 -19.51 -14.66 21.36
C SER A 7 -18.94 -13.52 22.23
N SER A 8 -19.18 -13.55 23.55
CA SER A 8 -18.63 -12.58 24.51
C SER A 8 -17.11 -12.47 24.43
N LEU A 9 -16.45 -13.49 23.89
CA LEU A 9 -15.02 -13.52 23.65
C LEU A 9 -14.65 -12.84 22.34
N SER A 10 -13.70 -11.90 22.44
CA SER A 10 -13.04 -11.29 21.30
C SER A 10 -12.32 -12.34 20.43
N ILE A 11 -12.15 -12.05 19.13
CA ILE A 11 -11.41 -12.92 18.21
C ILE A 11 -9.97 -13.12 18.71
N LEU A 12 -9.53 -14.37 18.78
CA LEU A 12 -8.15 -14.70 19.15
C LEU A 12 -7.13 -14.07 18.20
N SER A 13 -6.06 -13.57 18.80
CA SER A 13 -4.90 -12.95 18.17
C SER A 13 -3.65 -13.67 18.69
N SER A 14 -2.53 -13.55 17.98
CA SER A 14 -1.22 -14.12 18.39
C SER A 14 -0.75 -13.69 19.78
N LYS A 15 -1.35 -12.66 20.39
CA LYS A 15 -1.05 -12.18 21.75
C LYS A 15 -2.04 -12.61 22.83
N ARG A 16 -3.21 -13.14 22.44
CA ARG A 16 -4.30 -13.52 23.38
C ARG A 16 -4.48 -15.03 23.52
N ALA A 17 -3.74 -15.81 22.76
CA ALA A 17 -3.91 -17.25 22.62
C ALA A 17 -2.69 -17.99 23.20
N PRO A 18 -2.78 -19.30 23.45
CA PRO A 18 -1.67 -20.10 23.96
C PRO A 18 -0.45 -20.10 23.02
N ARG A 19 0.70 -20.59 23.52
CA ARG A 19 2.03 -20.50 22.89
C ARG A 19 2.06 -20.88 21.40
N ASP A 20 1.33 -21.93 21.01
CA ASP A 20 1.38 -22.48 19.65
C ASP A 20 0.33 -21.88 18.69
N TYR A 21 -0.39 -20.84 19.12
CA TYR A 21 -1.34 -20.13 18.27
C TYR A 21 -0.64 -19.09 17.36
N TYR A 22 -0.03 -19.59 16.29
CA TYR A 22 0.71 -18.77 15.33
C TYR A 22 -0.21 -18.15 14.26
N LYS A 23 -0.79 -16.99 14.58
CA LYS A 23 -1.68 -16.24 13.68
C LYS A 23 -1.05 -14.94 13.17
N GLY A 24 -0.89 -14.86 11.85
CA GLY A 24 -0.40 -13.66 11.16
C GLY A 24 -1.41 -12.51 11.07
N LYS A 25 -0.96 -11.39 10.50
CA LYS A 25 -1.76 -10.15 10.27
C LYS A 25 -2.04 -9.89 8.78
N ASN A 26 -2.07 -10.94 7.98
CA ASN A 26 -2.35 -10.88 6.55
C ASN A 26 -1.32 -10.03 5.75
N CYS A 27 -0.12 -9.82 6.29
CA CYS A 27 0.99 -9.23 5.56
C CYS A 27 1.39 -10.16 4.40
N LYS A 28 1.72 -9.58 3.25
CA LYS A 28 2.22 -10.33 2.09
C LYS A 28 3.61 -10.88 2.40
N SER A 29 3.93 -12.06 1.87
CA SER A 29 5.23 -12.69 2.11
C SER A 29 6.33 -12.00 1.31
N THR A 30 7.49 -11.80 1.94
CA THR A 30 8.70 -11.24 1.32
C THR A 30 9.64 -12.32 0.78
N GLY A 31 9.31 -13.59 1.00
CA GLY A 31 10.17 -14.73 0.73
C GLY A 31 9.51 -16.05 1.11
N PHE A 32 10.32 -17.06 1.47
CA PHE A 32 9.82 -18.39 1.84
C PHE A 32 10.66 -19.04 2.95
N HIS A 33 10.07 -20.04 3.61
CA HIS A 33 10.76 -20.84 4.63
C HIS A 33 11.52 -21.99 3.98
N THR A 34 12.76 -22.20 4.40
CA THR A 34 13.59 -23.35 4.01
C THR A 34 13.19 -24.61 4.78
N ARG A 35 13.58 -25.78 4.27
CA ARG A 35 13.31 -27.08 4.90
C ARG A 35 13.86 -27.19 6.33
N LYS A 36 14.92 -26.46 6.67
CA LYS A 36 15.55 -26.46 8.01
C LYS A 36 15.08 -25.29 8.90
N GLY A 37 13.94 -24.67 8.59
CA GLY A 37 13.34 -23.62 9.43
C GLY A 37 13.95 -22.22 9.30
N GLY A 38 14.97 -22.03 8.46
CA GLY A 38 15.45 -20.70 8.08
C GLY A 38 14.49 -19.99 7.13
N TYR A 39 14.62 -18.67 6.97
CA TYR A 39 13.81 -17.87 6.04
C TYR A 39 14.71 -17.21 4.99
N VAL A 40 14.32 -17.28 3.71
CA VAL A 40 15.05 -16.68 2.58
C VAL A 40 14.20 -15.57 1.98
N LEU A 41 14.75 -14.36 1.94
CA LEU A 41 14.14 -13.19 1.31
C LEU A 41 14.29 -13.25 -0.22
N GLN A 42 13.28 -12.75 -0.93
CA GLN A 42 13.29 -12.62 -2.38
C GLN A 42 13.14 -11.15 -2.75
N ASP A 43 14.16 -10.56 -3.36
CA ASP A 43 14.19 -9.12 -3.68
C ASP A 43 13.05 -8.70 -4.60
N GLU A 44 12.60 -9.58 -5.49
CA GLU A 44 11.45 -9.35 -6.37
C GLU A 44 10.13 -9.13 -5.61
N LYS A 45 10.00 -9.69 -4.41
CA LYS A 45 8.81 -9.56 -3.57
C LYS A 45 8.89 -8.35 -2.64
N LEU A 46 10.05 -7.71 -2.53
CA LEU A 46 10.22 -6.53 -1.70
C LEU A 46 9.65 -5.30 -2.44
N PRO A 47 8.75 -4.52 -1.81
CA PRO A 47 8.25 -3.31 -2.42
C PRO A 47 9.40 -2.28 -2.55
N ARG A 48 9.68 -1.83 -3.77
CA ARG A 48 10.65 -0.78 -4.05
C ARG A 48 9.94 0.56 -4.25
N TYR A 49 10.06 1.45 -3.28
CA TYR A 49 9.53 2.80 -3.38
C TYR A 49 10.52 3.69 -4.15
N ILE A 50 10.10 4.20 -5.31
CA ILE A 50 10.90 5.16 -6.10
C ILE A 50 10.55 6.55 -5.58
N VAL A 51 11.39 7.06 -4.68
CA VAL A 51 11.24 8.40 -4.12
C VAL A 51 12.01 9.38 -5.00
N PRO A 52 11.33 10.34 -5.67
CA PRO A 52 12.00 11.36 -6.45
C PRO A 52 12.67 12.40 -5.54
N ASP A 53 13.64 13.12 -6.09
CA ASP A 53 14.21 14.29 -5.43
C ASP A 53 13.24 15.48 -5.51
N LEU A 54 13.09 16.19 -4.40
CA LEU A 54 12.14 17.30 -4.22
C LEU A 54 12.84 18.61 -3.82
N THR A 55 14.17 18.69 -3.94
CA THR A 55 14.89 19.96 -3.73
C THR A 55 14.34 21.06 -4.67
N ASP A 56 14.06 22.23 -4.11
CA ASP A 56 13.50 23.41 -4.81
C ASP A 56 12.13 23.18 -5.48
N PHE A 57 11.34 22.21 -5.00
CA PHE A 57 10.00 21.97 -5.51
C PHE A 57 9.01 23.07 -5.07
N LYS A 58 8.45 23.79 -6.05
CA LYS A 58 7.58 24.96 -5.81
C LYS A 58 6.21 24.61 -5.22
N LEU A 59 5.71 23.40 -5.47
CA LEU A 59 4.37 22.99 -5.03
C LEU A 59 4.39 22.62 -3.55
N LYS A 60 3.32 23.04 -2.85
CA LYS A 60 3.08 22.74 -1.44
C LYS A 60 1.87 21.81 -1.32
N PRO A 61 1.72 21.03 -0.23
CA PRO A 61 0.59 20.12 -0.06
C PRO A 61 -0.78 20.84 0.03
N TYR A 62 -0.78 22.15 0.29
CA TYR A 62 -1.97 22.96 0.39
C TYR A 62 -1.90 24.19 -0.52
N VAL A 63 -3.08 24.67 -0.91
CA VAL A 63 -3.27 25.85 -1.75
C VAL A 63 -3.77 27.01 -0.89
N SER A 64 -3.54 28.25 -1.34
CA SER A 64 -4.16 29.44 -0.74
C SER A 64 -5.68 29.42 -0.94
N GLN A 65 -6.45 29.81 0.07
CA GLN A 65 -7.92 29.94 0.01
C GLN A 65 -8.40 31.18 -0.77
N CYS A 66 -7.48 32.01 -1.26
CA CYS A 66 -7.83 33.22 -2.01
C CYS A 66 -8.51 32.83 -3.32
N ALA A 67 -9.74 33.30 -3.54
CA ALA A 67 -10.49 33.06 -4.76
C ALA A 67 -9.70 33.59 -5.97
N ARG A 68 -9.50 32.71 -6.96
CA ARG A 68 -9.03 33.08 -8.29
C ARG A 68 -10.04 32.54 -9.29
N ASP A 69 -10.55 33.40 -10.16
CA ASP A 69 -11.45 33.03 -11.23
C ASP A 69 -10.68 32.17 -12.25
N ALA A 70 -10.81 30.85 -12.15
CA ALA A 70 -10.19 29.92 -13.08
C ALA A 70 -11.25 29.40 -14.06
N THR A 71 -11.17 29.82 -15.32
CA THR A 71 -11.91 29.22 -16.43
C THR A 71 -11.33 27.84 -16.71
N ALA A 72 -12.12 26.78 -16.45
CA ALA A 72 -11.72 25.41 -16.71
C ALA A 72 -11.59 25.17 -18.22
N THR A 73 -10.37 24.98 -18.72
CA THR A 73 -10.10 24.49 -20.08
C THR A 73 -9.57 23.07 -19.97
N SER A 74 -10.41 22.09 -20.30
CA SER A 74 -10.04 20.68 -20.40
C SER A 74 -9.22 20.44 -21.66
N THR A 75 -7.93 20.16 -21.54
CA THR A 75 -7.13 19.63 -22.65
C THR A 75 -7.42 18.15 -22.81
N SER A 76 -8.24 17.82 -23.80
CA SER A 76 -8.32 16.49 -24.42
C SER A 76 -7.17 16.34 -25.41
N THR A 77 -6.26 15.40 -25.17
CA THR A 77 -5.26 14.99 -26.16
C THR A 77 -5.65 13.63 -26.72
N GLU A 78 -6.27 13.66 -27.90
CA GLU A 78 -6.23 12.57 -28.86
C GLU A 78 -4.77 12.33 -29.26
N SER A 79 -4.30 11.09 -29.18
CA SER A 79 -3.00 10.69 -29.73
C SER A 79 -3.22 9.59 -30.77
N ALA A 80 -3.28 10.02 -32.03
CA ALA A 80 -2.99 9.19 -33.20
C ALA A 80 -1.49 9.25 -33.47
N ASP A 81 -0.83 8.10 -33.65
CA ASP A 81 0.38 7.90 -34.48
C ASP A 81 0.63 6.38 -34.53
N ALA A 82 0.24 5.68 -35.60
CA ALA A 82 0.89 5.55 -36.91
C ALA A 82 2.02 4.49 -36.93
N LYS A 83 1.69 3.44 -37.69
CA LYS A 83 2.49 2.33 -38.21
C LYS A 83 3.91 2.76 -38.67
N LYS A 84 4.96 2.08 -38.18
CA LYS A 84 6.09 1.62 -38.99
C LYS A 84 6.75 0.41 -38.35
#